data_AF-A0A5D3DFG7-F1
#
_entry.id   AF-A0A5D3DFG7-F1
#
_cell.length_a   1.000
_cell.length_b   1.000
_cell.length_c   1.000
_cell.angle_alpha   90.00
_cell.angle_beta   90.00
_cell.angle_gamma   90.00
#
_symmetry.space_group_name_H-M   'P 1'
#
loop_
_entity.id
_entity.type
_entity.pdbx_description
1 polymer ?
#
loop_
_entity_poly.entity_id
_entity_poly.type
_entity_poly.pdbx_seq_one_letter_code
_entity_poly.pdbx_strand_id
1 'polypeptide(L)' 'MYNLEDPKDLTEALSSVDANLWKETINDEMDSLESNRTLYLVDLPLGCKAIGSKWVFRKKLKSDESVDKYEAKLVAKGFK' A
#
# COMPACT_ATOMS: atom_id res chain seq x y z
N MET A 1 -15.71 6.16 1.73
CA MET A 1 -15.76 6.14 3.20
C MET A 1 -14.56 5.32 3.66
N TYR A 2 -13.74 5.87 4.56
CA TYR A 2 -12.59 5.16 5.16
C TYR A 2 -13.13 4.14 6.15
N ASN A 3 -12.76 2.86 6.00
CA ASN A 3 -13.17 1.85 6.95
C ASN A 3 -12.29 2.00 8.20
N LEU A 4 -12.87 2.10 9.40
CA LEU A 4 -12.09 2.32 10.63
C LEU A 4 -11.19 1.11 10.97
N GLU A 5 -11.49 -0.05 10.36
CA GLU A 5 -10.74 -1.30 10.46
C GLU A 5 -9.56 -1.40 9.48
N ASP A 6 -9.43 -0.46 8.52
CA ASP A 6 -8.32 -0.48 7.59
C ASP A 6 -7.02 -0.08 8.32
N PRO A 7 -5.92 -0.83 8.12
CA PRO A 7 -4.64 -0.47 8.70
C PRO A 7 -4.18 0.92 8.26
N LYS A 8 -3.67 1.72 9.18
CA LYS A 8 -3.20 3.09 8.90
C LYS A 8 -1.81 3.10 8.31
N ASP A 9 -1.02 2.09 8.63
CA ASP A 9 0.35 1.94 8.16
C ASP A 9 0.74 0.45 8.02
N LEU A 10 1.93 0.25 7.47
CA LEU A 10 2.48 -1.07 7.21
C LEU A 10 2.65 -1.89 8.50
N THR A 11 3.01 -1.24 9.60
CA THR A 11 3.23 -1.93 10.88
C THR A 11 1.92 -2.48 11.43
N GLU A 12 0.84 -1.70 11.38
CA GLU A 12 -0.50 -2.14 11.77
C GLU A 12 -1.01 -3.26 10.85
N ALA A 13 -0.81 -3.15 9.54
CA ALA A 13 -1.21 -4.18 8.58
C ALA A 13 -0.52 -5.52 8.86
N LEU A 14 0.80 -5.49 9.08
CA LEU A 14 1.62 -6.68 9.32
C LEU A 14 1.47 -7.26 10.73
N SER A 15 0.88 -6.50 11.66
CA SER A 15 0.60 -6.95 13.03
C SER A 15 -0.86 -7.40 13.21
N SER A 16 -1.70 -7.22 12.19
CA SER A 16 -3.10 -7.63 12.22
C SER A 16 -3.28 -9.15 12.06
N VAL A 17 -4.46 -9.65 12.39
CA VAL A 17 -4.85 -11.06 12.15
C VAL A 17 -4.80 -11.43 10.66
N ASP A 18 -4.99 -10.44 9.78
CA ASP A 18 -4.97 -10.58 8.33
C ASP A 18 -3.57 -10.34 7.73
N ALA A 19 -2.50 -10.32 8.55
CA ALA A 19 -1.15 -9.94 8.12
C ALA A 19 -0.65 -10.70 6.88
N ASN A 20 -1.01 -11.98 6.73
CA ASN A 20 -0.61 -12.76 5.56
C ASN A 20 -1.28 -12.26 4.28
N LEU A 21 -2.57 -11.91 4.34
CA LEU A 21 -3.31 -11.34 3.21
C LEU A 21 -2.76 -9.96 2.85
N TRP A 22 -2.44 -9.13 3.85
CA TRP A 22 -1.80 -7.84 3.59
C TRP A 22 -0.42 -8.00 2.94
N LYS A 23 0.41 -8.94 3.40
CA LYS A 23 1.72 -9.22 2.79
C LYS A 23 1.59 -9.63 1.33
N GLU A 24 0.64 -10.50 1.00
CA GLU A 24 0.36 -10.91 -0.37
C GLU A 24 0.01 -9.70 -1.24
N THR A 25 -0.93 -8.87 -0.80
CA THR A 25 -1.30 -7.66 -1.57
C THR A 25 -0.19 -6.63 -1.71
N ILE A 26 0.70 -6.53 -0.71
CA ILE A 26 1.88 -5.65 -0.78
C ILE A 26 2.86 -6.18 -1.82
N ASN A 27 3.13 -7.48 -1.82
CA ASN A 27 4.01 -8.10 -2.80
C ASN A 27 3.43 -7.97 -4.21
N ASP A 28 2.14 -8.23 -4.40
CA ASP A 28 1.45 -8.04 -5.68
C ASP A 28 1.59 -6.61 -6.20
N GLU A 29 1.42 -5.61 -5.33
CA GLU A 29 1.62 -4.21 -5.71
C GLU A 29 3.08 -3.95 -6.11
N MET A 30 4.06 -4.42 -5.32
CA MET A 30 5.49 -4.25 -5.62
C MET A 30 5.87 -4.90 -6.95
N ASP A 31 5.44 -6.13 -7.18
CA ASP A 31 5.65 -6.87 -8.44
C ASP A 31 4.98 -6.16 -9.62
N SER A 32 3.78 -5.59 -9.41
CA SER A 32 3.11 -4.82 -10.44
C SER A 32 3.86 -3.52 -10.79
N LEU A 33 4.45 -2.85 -9.80
CA LEU A 33 5.23 -1.63 -10.01
C LEU A 33 6.51 -1.92 -10.81
N GLU A 34 7.17 -3.04 -10.52
CA GLU A 34 8.34 -3.52 -11.27
C GLU A 34 7.95 -3.95 -12.70
N SER A 35 6.89 -4.74 -12.84
CA SER A 35 6.41 -5.28 -14.12
C SER A 35 5.92 -4.17 -15.06
N ASN A 36 5.22 -3.17 -14.54
CA ASN A 36 4.73 -2.03 -15.33
C ASN A 36 5.87 -1.12 -15.83
N ARG A 37 7.11 -1.28 -15.33
CA ARG A 37 8.28 -0.43 -15.68
C ARG A 37 8.02 1.07 -15.51
N THR A 38 7.04 1.44 -14.70
CA THR A 38 6.66 2.84 -14.45
C THR A 38 7.41 3.43 -13.27
N LEU A 39 7.96 2.59 -12.38
CA LEU A 39 8.81 3.01 -11.27
C LEU A 39 10.13 2.26 -11.34
N TYR A 40 11.22 3.03 -11.37
CA TYR A 40 12.57 2.51 -11.22
C TYR A 40 13.08 2.94 -9.86
N LEU A 41 13.62 1.99 -9.10
CA LEU A 41 14.40 2.33 -7.91
C LEU A 41 15.70 2.97 -8.39
N VAL A 42 15.85 4.26 -8.13
CA VAL A 42 17.03 5.05 -8.50
C VAL A 42 17.60 5.72 -7.27
N ASP A 43 18.92 5.91 -7.26
CA ASP A 43 19.56 6.77 -6.26
C ASP A 43 19.03 8.19 -6.38
N LEU A 44 18.88 8.87 -5.24
CA LEU A 44 18.41 10.24 -5.21
C LEU A 44 19.41 11.14 -5.96
N PRO A 45 19.00 11.81 -7.05
CA PRO A 45 19.91 12.66 -7.80
C PRO A 45 20.41 13.83 -6.95
N LEU A 46 21.65 14.24 -7.19
CA LEU A 46 22.28 15.36 -6.49
C LEU A 46 21.43 16.64 -6.64
N GLY A 47 21.08 17.25 -5.51
CA GLY A 47 20.25 18.46 -5.48
C GLY A 47 18.73 18.21 -5.52
N CYS A 48 18.28 16.97 -5.64
CA CYS A 48 16.87 16.61 -5.53
C CYS A 48 16.48 16.28 -4.08
N LYS A 49 15.22 16.54 -3.72
CA LYS A 49 14.64 16.12 -2.44
C LYS A 49 13.74 14.91 -2.69
N ALA A 50 14.03 13.79 -2.01
CA ALA A 50 13.16 12.62 -2.06
C ALA A 50 11.77 12.98 -1.50
N ILE A 51 10.73 12.57 -2.22
CA ILE A 51 9.36 12.58 -1.70
C ILE A 51 9.18 11.30 -0.91
N GLY A 52 8.73 11.40 0.33
CA GLY A 52 8.39 10.20 1.10
C GLY A 52 7.25 9.44 0.41
N SER A 53 7.22 8.13 0.54
CA SER A 53 6.06 7.32 0.16
C SER A 53 5.29 6.88 1.40
N LYS A 54 4.05 6.46 1.22
CA LYS A 54 3.24 5.81 2.25
C LYS A 54 2.40 4.70 1.65
N TRP A 55 2.14 3.68 2.45
CA TRP A 55 1.16 2.66 2.11
C TRP A 55 -0.25 3.15 2.44
N VAL A 56 -1.20 2.82 1.57
CA VAL A 56 -2.63 2.98 1.80
C VAL A 56 -3.28 1.62 1.68
N PHE A 57 -3.89 1.17 2.76
CA PHE A 57 -4.59 -0.10 2.84
C PHE A 57 -6.10 0.13 2.76
N ARG A 58 -6.79 -0.81 2.12
CA ARG A 58 -8.24 -0.80 2.04
C ARG A 58 -8.79 -2.21 1.95
N LYS A 59 -9.70 -2.54 2.86
CA LYS A 59 -10.53 -3.75 2.81
C LYS A 59 -11.84 -3.39 2.11
N LYS A 60 -12.06 -3.99 0.94
CA LYS A 60 -13.34 -3.91 0.23
C LYS A 60 -14.26 -4.98 0.81
N LEU A 61 -15.44 -4.55 1.23
CA LEU A 61 -16.51 -5.43 1.71
C LEU A 61 -17.58 -5.57 0.62
N LYS A 62 -18.22 -6.73 0.59
CA LYS A 62 -19.39 -7.01 -0.23
C LYS A 62 -20.66 -6.43 0.44
N SER A 63 -21.79 -6.52 -0.25
CA SER A 63 -23.09 -6.08 0.27
C SER A 63 -23.57 -6.88 1.48
N ASP A 64 -23.03 -8.08 1.69
CA ASP A 64 -23.29 -8.94 2.86
C ASP A 64 -22.26 -8.75 3.98
N GLU A 65 -21.48 -7.66 3.93
CA GLU A 65 -20.41 -7.31 4.89
C GLU A 65 -19.22 -8.30 4.91
N SER A 66 -19.23 -9.34 4.07
CA SER A 66 -18.08 -10.22 3.91
C SER A 66 -16.95 -9.55 3.14
N VAL A 67 -15.71 -9.99 3.36
CA VAL A 67 -14.56 -9.41 2.66
C VAL A 67 -14.58 -9.80 1.19
N ASP A 68 -14.58 -8.80 0.31
CA ASP A 68 -14.46 -8.95 -1.13
C ASP A 68 -13.00 -9.05 -1.55
N LYS A 69 -12.19 -8.06 -1.13
CA LYS A 69 -10.80 -7.94 -1.54
C LYS A 69 -9.99 -7.05 -0.60
N TYR A 70 -8.71 -7.37 -0.45
CA TYR A 70 -7.70 -6.50 0.16
C TYR A 70 -6.98 -5.71 -0.93
N GLU A 71 -6.80 -4.41 -0.73
CA GLU A 71 -6.04 -3.54 -1.62
C GLU A 71 -4.96 -2.83 -0.81
N ALA A 72 -3.71 -2.92 -1.27
CA ALA A 72 -2.58 -2.15 -0.77
C ALA A 72 -2.03 -1.32 -1.91
N LYS A 73 -1.76 -0.02 -1.68
CA LYS A 73 -1.20 0.88 -2.69
C LYS A 73 -0.07 1.70 -2.12
N LEU A 74 1.02 1.80 -2.88
CA LEU A 74 2.12 2.69 -2.54
C LEU A 74 1.90 4.06 -3.19
N VAL A 75 1.78 5.11 -2.38
CA VAL A 75 1.51 6.46 -2.87
C VAL A 75 2.55 7.45 -2.39
N ALA A 76 2.78 8.51 -3.16
CA ALA A 76 3.61 9.62 -2.72
C ALA A 76 2.94 10.36 -1.54
N LYS A 77 3.71 10.62 -0.49
CA LYS A 77 3.33 11.51 0.60
C LYS A 77 3.47 12.93 0.07
N GLY A 78 2.33 13.58 -0.20
CA GLY A 78 2.28 14.90 -0.82
C GLY A 78 3.20 15.93 -0.15
N PHE A 79 3.60 16.94 -0.93
CA PHE A 79 4.46 18.02 -0.46
C PHE A 79 3.77 18.85 0.63
N LYS A 80 4.55 19.34 1.60
CA LYS A 80 4.13 20.32 2.60
C LYS A 80 4.69 21.68 2.21
#